data_AF-A0A0A0JI99-F1
#
_entry.id   AF-A0A0A0JI99-F1
#
_cell.length_a   1.000
_cell.length_b   1.000
_cell.length_c   1.000
_cell.angle_alpha   90.00
_cell.angle_beta   90.00
_cell.angle_gamma   90.00
#
_symmetry.space_group_name_H-M   'P 1'
#
loop_
_entity.id
_entity.type
_entity.pdbx_description
1 polymer ?
#
loop_
_entity_poly.entity_id
_entity_poly.type
_entity_poly.pdbx_seq_one_letter_code
_entity_poly.pdbx_strand_id
1 'polypeptide(L)'
;MRDVSPGGSTPSRRLVVAGGLGLIGTAVVSLSGCGIRLEDDAPRVPLLPTRTPLAGEDAMLALLAAVRSAADSAVSPPSSLAGLVQPLHEQQATVLHDALRSRGVPEADLTPSPTATATGTPTTTPTGTPVATPSPSGSNSAPSTTLDALESVVIEAGAGLDDAEEELRPMLLGILAQAHAGLDLAGHPAPPPTDESSSDSAGSAWTDVTPVATLITAIRRATYFTQIAAARSTKDQRAAMLRDLAALATVTRELVGTAGDRAPEPELGLPLPHAVTTDEEARRLAAESAGDLLAAWGGELATLADGSPEAAFSDVPRWLGTVAAVAHRRGVALTAFPGLK
;
A
#
# COMPACT_ATOMS: atom_id res chain seq x y z
N MET A 1 3.51 -12.70 76.86
CA MET A 1 3.88 -11.75 77.92
C MET A 1 5.11 -10.99 77.43
N ARG A 2 5.03 -9.65 77.40
CA ARG A 2 5.97 -8.61 76.88
C ARG A 2 5.74 -8.13 75.43
N ASP A 3 4.90 -7.08 75.35
CA ASP A 3 5.04 -5.72 74.72
C ASP A 3 5.78 -5.57 73.37
N VAL A 4 5.21 -4.99 72.28
CA VAL A 4 4.78 -3.58 72.00
C VAL A 4 5.99 -2.62 72.05
N SER A 5 6.41 -1.80 71.08
CA SER A 5 5.90 -1.27 69.79
C SER A 5 7.09 -0.68 68.95
N PRO A 6 6.87 -0.19 67.72
CA PRO A 6 7.90 0.13 66.70
C PRO A 6 8.32 1.62 66.65
N GLY A 7 9.48 1.92 66.04
CA GLY A 7 9.85 3.24 65.49
C GLY A 7 10.20 3.06 64.01
N GLY A 8 9.60 3.77 63.05
CA GLY A 8 9.79 5.21 62.72
C GLY A 8 11.03 5.33 61.81
N SER A 9 11.07 5.96 60.63
CA SER A 9 10.22 6.91 59.91
C SER A 9 10.71 6.98 58.44
N THR A 10 9.80 7.17 57.49
CA THR A 10 10.04 7.41 56.05
C THR A 10 10.76 8.73 55.74
N PRO A 11 11.27 8.87 54.50
CA PRO A 11 10.98 10.09 53.74
C PRO A 11 10.29 9.79 52.39
N SER A 12 9.07 10.33 52.30
CA SER A 12 8.31 10.62 51.09
C SER A 12 9.08 11.59 50.19
N ARG A 13 9.15 11.28 48.88
CA ARG A 13 9.55 12.24 47.84
C ARG A 13 8.41 12.45 46.84
N ARG A 14 7.66 13.52 47.14
CA ARG A 14 7.18 14.58 46.24
C ARG A 14 6.59 14.19 44.89
N LEU A 15 5.24 14.23 44.88
CA LEU A 15 4.41 14.77 43.81
C LEU A 15 5.06 15.99 43.12
N VAL A 16 5.20 15.90 41.80
CA VAL A 16 5.21 17.07 40.91
C VAL A 16 3.89 17.03 40.14
N VAL A 17 2.94 17.80 40.64
CA VAL A 17 1.80 18.29 39.86
C VAL A 17 2.18 19.71 39.45
N ALA A 18 2.46 19.88 38.18
CA ALA A 18 2.39 21.14 37.45
C ALA A 18 1.58 20.80 36.20
N GLY A 19 0.36 21.29 35.98
CA GLY A 19 -0.05 22.68 36.13
C GLY A 19 0.04 23.31 34.74
N GLY A 20 -1.04 23.23 33.96
CA GLY A 20 -1.08 23.72 32.59
C GLY A 20 -2.45 23.65 31.93
N LEU A 21 -3.49 24.12 32.63
CA LEU A 21 -4.77 24.51 32.03
C LEU A 21 -4.63 25.96 31.57
N GLY A 22 -4.54 26.16 30.25
CA GLY A 22 -4.82 27.41 29.53
C GLY A 22 -5.42 26.96 28.20
N LEU A 23 -6.72 27.03 27.93
CA LEU A 23 -7.59 28.21 27.84
C LEU A 23 -6.95 29.37 27.06
N ILE A 24 -7.51 29.57 25.86
CA ILE A 24 -7.51 30.78 25.02
C ILE A 24 -6.35 30.85 24.01
N GLY A 25 -6.66 30.46 22.77
CA GLY A 25 -5.79 30.62 21.61
C GLY A 25 -6.47 30.31 20.29
N THR A 26 -7.78 30.59 20.16
CA THR A 26 -8.46 30.65 18.87
C THR A 26 -7.91 31.85 18.09
N ALA A 27 -6.88 31.62 17.28
CA ALA A 27 -6.59 32.44 16.12
C ALA A 27 -6.97 31.63 14.87
N VAL A 28 -8.28 31.56 14.60
CA VAL A 28 -8.75 31.31 13.25
C VAL A 28 -8.38 32.56 12.46
N VAL A 29 -7.18 32.56 11.88
CA VAL A 29 -6.86 33.48 10.80
C VAL A 29 -7.62 32.93 9.60
N SER A 30 -8.87 33.37 9.48
CA SER A 30 -9.62 33.33 8.24
C SER A 30 -8.89 34.20 7.22
N LEU A 31 -7.87 33.63 6.60
CA LEU A 31 -7.40 34.05 5.28
C LEU A 31 -8.51 33.65 4.30
N SER A 32 -9.56 34.48 4.27
CA SER A 32 -10.37 34.67 3.08
C SER A 32 -9.46 35.31 2.02
N GLY A 33 -8.54 34.50 1.49
CA GLY A 33 -7.84 34.80 0.26
C GLY A 33 -8.92 34.88 -0.81
N CYS A 34 -9.06 36.06 -1.42
CA CYS A 34 -9.91 36.27 -2.56
C CYS A 34 -9.67 35.14 -3.56
N GLY A 35 -10.67 34.28 -3.74
CA GLY A 35 -10.70 33.28 -4.79
C GLY A 35 -10.76 33.98 -6.13
N ILE A 36 -9.63 34.46 -6.61
CA ILE A 36 -9.44 34.69 -8.03
C ILE A 36 -9.28 33.30 -8.62
N ARG A 37 -10.40 32.73 -9.03
CA ARG A 37 -10.43 31.60 -9.96
C ARG A 37 -10.00 32.20 -11.30
N LEU A 38 -8.69 32.18 -11.56
CA LEU A 38 -8.20 32.36 -12.93
C LEU A 38 -8.73 31.15 -13.68
N GLU A 39 -9.76 31.37 -14.48
CA GLU A 39 -10.27 30.41 -15.45
C GLU A 39 -9.06 29.93 -16.26
N ASP A 40 -8.70 28.65 -16.16
CA ASP A 40 -7.55 28.01 -16.83
C ASP A 40 -7.72 27.93 -18.36
N ASP A 41 -8.77 28.56 -18.89
CA ASP A 41 -9.08 28.71 -20.30
C ASP A 41 -8.73 30.14 -20.80
N ALA A 42 -7.75 30.78 -20.15
CA ALA A 42 -7.17 32.01 -20.65
C ALA A 42 -6.36 31.70 -21.93
N PRO A 43 -6.58 32.43 -23.05
CA PRO A 43 -5.82 32.24 -24.28
C PRO A 43 -4.33 32.24 -23.96
N ARG A 44 -3.60 31.18 -24.36
CA ARG A 44 -2.16 30.98 -24.07
C ARG A 44 -1.41 32.30 -24.19
N VAL A 45 -1.12 32.92 -23.05
CA VAL A 45 -0.43 34.21 -23.01
C VAL A 45 1.01 33.92 -23.41
N PRO A 46 1.53 34.44 -24.54
CA PRO A 46 2.83 34.05 -25.09
C PRO A 46 4.06 34.34 -24.22
N LEU A 47 3.87 34.81 -22.99
CA LEU A 47 4.91 35.28 -22.06
C LEU A 47 4.83 34.63 -20.67
N LEU A 48 3.90 33.70 -20.43
CA LEU A 48 3.89 32.91 -19.19
C LEU A 48 4.66 31.60 -19.41
N PRO A 49 5.66 31.29 -18.57
CA PRO A 49 6.30 29.99 -18.58
C PRO A 49 5.25 28.89 -18.38
N THR A 50 5.20 27.91 -19.29
CA THR A 50 4.41 26.70 -19.08
C THR A 50 5.02 25.91 -17.94
N ARG A 51 4.18 25.29 -17.08
CA ARG A 51 4.68 24.39 -16.03
C ARG A 51 5.53 23.29 -16.66
N THR A 52 6.56 22.86 -15.95
CA THR A 52 7.27 21.62 -16.26
C THR A 52 6.49 20.47 -15.61
N PRO A 53 6.01 19.48 -16.38
CA PRO A 53 5.38 18.29 -15.81
C PRO A 53 6.34 17.54 -14.87
N LEU A 54 5.78 16.83 -13.89
CA LEU A 54 6.56 15.94 -13.04
C LEU A 54 7.09 14.75 -13.85
N ALA A 55 8.21 14.19 -13.41
CA ALA A 55 8.68 12.92 -13.96
C ALA A 55 7.63 11.82 -13.67
N GLY A 56 7.26 11.05 -14.69
CA GLY A 56 6.22 10.02 -14.59
C GLY A 56 4.80 10.54 -14.32
N GLU A 57 4.51 11.83 -14.56
CA GLU A 57 3.20 12.43 -14.21
C GLU A 57 2.01 11.68 -14.81
N ASP A 58 2.08 11.31 -16.09
CA ASP A 58 0.99 10.60 -16.78
C ASP A 58 0.71 9.22 -16.15
N ALA A 59 1.75 8.49 -15.75
CA ALA A 59 1.63 7.20 -15.08
C ALA A 59 1.00 7.36 -13.68
N MET A 60 1.39 8.40 -12.93
CA MET A 60 0.78 8.70 -11.63
C MET A 60 -0.69 9.12 -11.74
N LEU A 61 -1.05 9.86 -12.79
CA LEU A 61 -2.45 10.21 -13.08
C LEU A 61 -3.27 8.97 -13.48
N ALA A 62 -2.69 8.07 -14.28
CA ALA A 62 -3.32 6.79 -14.61
C ALA A 62 -3.57 5.94 -13.36
N LEU A 63 -2.57 5.83 -12.47
CA LEU A 63 -2.73 5.14 -11.18
C LEU A 63 -3.81 5.81 -10.31
N LEU A 64 -3.82 7.13 -10.20
CA LEU A 64 -4.84 7.85 -9.43
C LEU A 64 -6.25 7.56 -9.97
N ALA A 65 -6.42 7.55 -11.28
CA ALA A 65 -7.70 7.21 -11.91
C ALA A 65 -8.11 5.75 -11.60
N ALA A 66 -7.18 4.80 -11.69
CA ALA A 66 -7.42 3.39 -11.38
C ALA A 66 -7.82 3.17 -9.92
N VAL A 67 -7.08 3.78 -8.97
CA VAL A 67 -7.37 3.65 -7.53
C VAL A 67 -8.71 4.27 -7.16
N ARG A 68 -9.09 5.40 -7.77
CA ARG A 68 -10.42 6.00 -7.57
C ARG A 68 -11.54 5.13 -8.14
N SER A 69 -11.34 4.62 -9.36
CA SER A 69 -12.26 3.66 -9.94
C SER A 69 -12.42 2.44 -9.04
N ALA A 70 -11.34 1.99 -8.37
CA ALA A 70 -11.38 0.90 -7.42
C ALA A 70 -12.14 1.24 -6.13
N ALA A 71 -11.96 2.45 -5.60
CA ALA A 71 -12.70 2.96 -4.45
C ALA A 71 -14.21 3.08 -4.71
N ASP A 72 -14.63 3.42 -5.94
CA ASP A 72 -16.03 3.62 -6.30
C ASP A 72 -16.73 2.33 -6.80
N SER A 73 -15.97 1.28 -7.08
CA SER A 73 -16.50 0.04 -7.68
C SER A 73 -17.18 -0.86 -6.66
N ALA A 74 -18.36 -1.37 -7.03
CA ALA A 74 -19.01 -2.43 -6.28
C ALA A 74 -18.40 -3.80 -6.63
N VAL A 75 -17.89 -4.51 -5.62
CA VAL A 75 -17.31 -5.85 -5.80
C VAL A 75 -18.40 -6.94 -5.74
N SER A 76 -18.39 -7.85 -6.72
CA SER A 76 -19.30 -9.00 -6.79
C SER A 76 -18.53 -10.32 -7.01
N PRO A 77 -18.82 -11.38 -6.22
CA PRO A 77 -19.75 -11.41 -5.10
C PRO A 77 -19.22 -10.58 -3.90
N PRO A 78 -20.11 -10.08 -3.02
CA PRO A 78 -19.68 -9.36 -1.83
C PRO A 78 -18.84 -10.29 -0.95
N SER A 79 -17.69 -9.79 -0.50
CA SER A 79 -16.78 -10.51 0.39
C SER A 79 -16.37 -9.60 1.55
N SER A 80 -15.96 -10.19 2.68
CA SER A 80 -15.39 -9.41 3.80
C SER A 80 -14.14 -8.64 3.38
N LEU A 81 -13.37 -9.19 2.43
CA LEU A 81 -12.18 -8.55 1.88
C LEU A 81 -12.55 -7.30 1.07
N ALA A 82 -13.62 -7.34 0.27
CA ALA A 82 -14.09 -6.17 -0.47
C ALA A 82 -14.43 -4.99 0.47
N GLY A 83 -15.10 -5.27 1.60
CA GLY A 83 -15.41 -4.25 2.61
C GLY A 83 -14.18 -3.70 3.34
N LEU A 84 -13.04 -4.41 3.30
CA LEU A 84 -11.77 -3.92 3.84
C LEU A 84 -10.97 -3.12 2.82
N VAL A 85 -10.97 -3.51 1.55
CA VAL A 85 -10.13 -2.93 0.49
C VAL A 85 -10.65 -1.56 0.04
N GLN A 86 -11.97 -1.38 -0.08
CA GLN A 86 -12.58 -0.11 -0.50
C GLN A 86 -12.07 1.11 0.28
N PRO A 87 -12.12 1.16 1.63
CA PRO A 87 -11.60 2.31 2.37
C PRO A 87 -10.08 2.48 2.25
N LEU A 88 -9.33 1.43 1.92
CA LEU A 88 -7.89 1.56 1.64
C LEU A 88 -7.66 2.29 0.32
N HIS A 89 -8.40 1.96 -0.73
CA HIS A 89 -8.33 2.68 -2.01
C HIS A 89 -8.79 4.14 -1.90
N GLU A 90 -9.84 4.42 -1.11
CA GLU A 90 -10.24 5.81 -0.82
C GLU A 90 -9.10 6.62 -0.17
N GLN A 91 -8.42 6.01 0.81
CA GLN A 91 -7.27 6.63 1.46
C GLN A 91 -6.09 6.81 0.49
N GLN A 92 -5.78 5.79 -0.32
CA GLN A 92 -4.70 5.85 -1.32
C GLN A 92 -4.95 6.95 -2.35
N ALA A 93 -6.17 7.02 -2.90
CA ALA A 93 -6.57 8.05 -3.85
C ALA A 93 -6.45 9.45 -3.26
N THR A 94 -6.85 9.63 -2.00
CA THR A 94 -6.75 10.92 -1.29
C THR A 94 -5.29 11.35 -1.13
N VAL A 95 -4.44 10.45 -0.61
CA VAL A 95 -3.03 10.77 -0.37
C VAL A 95 -2.27 11.01 -1.68
N LEU A 96 -2.51 10.21 -2.72
CA LEU A 96 -1.88 10.40 -4.04
C LEU A 96 -2.36 11.71 -4.70
N HIS A 97 -3.66 12.03 -4.61
CA HIS A 97 -4.20 13.30 -5.08
C HIS A 97 -3.54 14.50 -4.39
N ASP A 98 -3.49 14.49 -3.06
CA ASP A 98 -2.87 15.55 -2.27
C ASP A 98 -1.37 15.68 -2.57
N ALA A 99 -0.67 14.56 -2.75
CA ALA A 99 0.74 14.52 -3.09
C ALA A 99 1.03 15.15 -4.46
N LEU A 100 0.25 14.81 -5.49
CA LEU A 100 0.36 15.39 -6.84
C LEU A 100 -0.02 16.87 -6.84
N ARG A 101 -1.10 17.24 -6.15
CA ARG A 101 -1.53 18.64 -5.99
C ARG A 101 -0.45 19.48 -5.32
N SER A 102 0.17 18.98 -4.25
CA SER A 102 1.24 19.68 -3.53
C SER A 102 2.49 19.95 -4.38
N ARG A 103 2.69 19.16 -5.44
CA ARG A 103 3.78 19.27 -6.41
C ARG A 103 3.40 20.07 -7.67
N GLY A 104 2.21 20.66 -7.69
CA GLY A 104 1.80 21.59 -8.74
C GLY A 104 1.10 20.94 -9.93
N VAL A 105 0.60 19.71 -9.80
CA VAL A 105 -0.32 19.13 -10.79
C VAL A 105 -1.66 19.89 -10.73
N PRO A 106 -2.16 20.44 -11.86
CA PRO A 106 -3.42 21.17 -11.94
C PRO A 106 -4.61 20.34 -11.51
N GLU A 107 -5.53 20.98 -10.78
CA GLU A 107 -6.76 20.31 -10.32
C GLU A 107 -7.60 19.76 -11.49
N ALA A 108 -7.54 20.40 -12.66
CA ALA A 108 -8.24 19.96 -13.86
C ALA A 108 -7.76 18.58 -14.36
N ASP A 109 -6.47 18.28 -14.21
CA ASP A 109 -5.87 16.99 -14.57
C ASP A 109 -6.12 15.95 -13.46
N LEU A 110 -6.22 16.43 -12.22
CA LEU A 110 -6.47 15.60 -11.04
C LEU A 110 -7.91 15.17 -10.90
N THR A 111 -8.90 15.88 -11.43
CA THR A 111 -10.31 15.47 -11.37
C THR A 111 -10.71 14.74 -12.65
N PRO A 112 -11.39 13.58 -12.58
CA PRO A 112 -11.92 12.96 -13.78
C PRO A 112 -12.89 13.93 -14.44
N SER A 113 -12.52 14.44 -15.62
CA SER A 113 -13.44 15.27 -16.40
C SER A 113 -14.62 14.38 -16.80
N PRO A 114 -15.88 14.72 -16.48
CA PRO A 114 -17.01 13.97 -16.97
C PRO A 114 -16.95 14.04 -18.49
N THR A 115 -16.66 12.92 -19.14
CA THR A 115 -16.55 12.85 -20.59
C THR A 115 -17.78 13.50 -21.20
N ALA A 116 -17.59 14.68 -21.79
CA ALA A 116 -18.60 15.33 -22.59
C ALA A 116 -18.94 14.36 -23.71
N THR A 117 -20.15 13.80 -23.66
CA THR A 117 -20.73 13.10 -24.80
C THR A 117 -20.65 14.04 -25.98
N ALA A 118 -19.92 13.64 -27.02
CA ALA A 118 -19.75 14.42 -28.24
C ALA A 118 -21.12 14.93 -28.70
N THR A 119 -21.31 16.25 -28.63
CA THR A 119 -22.46 16.91 -29.25
C THR A 119 -22.21 16.88 -30.75
N GLY A 120 -22.61 15.77 -31.37
CA GLY A 120 -22.75 15.69 -32.81
C GLY A 120 -23.86 16.64 -33.22
N THR A 121 -23.49 17.73 -33.87
CA THR A 121 -24.41 18.67 -34.51
C THR A 121 -25.24 17.93 -35.56
N PRO A 122 -26.58 17.82 -35.45
CA PRO A 122 -27.39 17.29 -36.53
C PRO A 122 -27.77 18.43 -37.47
N THR A 123 -27.25 18.40 -38.69
CA THR A 123 -27.85 19.10 -39.83
C THR A 123 -28.81 18.14 -40.50
N THR A 124 -30.13 18.30 -40.30
CA THR A 124 -31.15 17.99 -41.31
C THR A 124 -32.51 18.67 -41.00
N THR A 125 -33.07 19.22 -42.07
CA THR A 125 -34.34 19.94 -42.30
C THR A 125 -35.61 19.19 -41.80
N PRO A 126 -36.72 19.88 -41.45
CA PRO A 126 -37.85 19.28 -40.75
C PRO A 126 -38.91 18.71 -41.70
N THR A 127 -39.55 17.59 -41.33
CA THR A 127 -40.95 17.23 -41.70
C THR A 127 -41.43 16.04 -40.84
N GLY A 128 -42.55 16.22 -40.11
CA GLY A 128 -43.46 15.13 -39.69
C GLY A 128 -43.54 14.79 -38.19
N THR A 129 -44.59 15.30 -37.53
CA THR A 129 -45.55 14.76 -36.50
C THR A 129 -45.20 13.56 -35.55
N PRO A 130 -45.92 13.35 -34.41
CA PRO A 130 -45.29 13.27 -33.08
C PRO A 130 -45.45 11.90 -32.37
N VAL A 131 -44.92 11.84 -31.14
CA VAL A 131 -45.20 10.90 -30.03
C VAL A 131 -44.34 9.64 -29.96
N ALA A 132 -43.38 9.67 -29.03
CA ALA A 132 -43.26 8.70 -27.95
C ALA A 132 -42.43 9.32 -26.82
N THR A 133 -42.99 9.35 -25.61
CA THR A 133 -42.27 9.71 -24.38
C THR A 133 -41.53 8.46 -23.88
N PRO A 134 -40.19 8.40 -23.86
CA PRO A 134 -39.50 7.36 -23.10
C PRO A 134 -39.44 7.77 -21.63
N SER A 135 -40.07 6.96 -20.78
CA SER A 135 -39.84 6.99 -19.32
C SER A 135 -38.37 6.71 -19.01
N PRO A 136 -37.71 7.46 -18.11
CA PRO A 136 -36.37 7.13 -17.66
C PRO A 136 -36.47 6.06 -16.57
N SER A 137 -36.50 4.79 -16.97
CA SER A 137 -36.13 3.68 -16.08
C SER A 137 -34.64 3.37 -16.28
N GLY A 138 -33.80 4.33 -15.92
CA GLY A 138 -32.36 4.12 -15.81
C GLY A 138 -32.04 3.69 -14.40
N SER A 139 -32.12 2.39 -14.11
CA SER A 139 -31.33 1.83 -13.02
C SER A 139 -29.86 1.94 -13.44
N ASN A 140 -29.19 3.02 -13.03
CA ASN A 140 -27.73 3.07 -13.02
C ASN A 140 -27.25 2.03 -11.98
N SER A 141 -27.31 0.75 -12.34
CA SER A 141 -26.54 -0.26 -11.63
C SER A 141 -25.09 0.04 -11.96
N ALA A 142 -24.33 0.46 -10.96
CA ALA A 142 -22.88 0.58 -11.08
C ALA A 142 -22.32 -0.75 -11.64
N PRO A 143 -21.32 -0.70 -12.54
CA PRO A 143 -20.68 -1.91 -13.03
C PRO A 143 -20.14 -2.70 -11.83
N SER A 144 -20.63 -3.93 -11.64
CA SER A 144 -20.09 -4.83 -10.62
C SER A 144 -18.87 -5.53 -11.18
N THR A 145 -17.73 -5.42 -10.50
CA THR A 145 -16.47 -6.08 -10.89
C THR A 145 -16.07 -7.12 -9.85
N THR A 146 -15.23 -8.08 -10.24
CA THR A 146 -14.65 -9.02 -9.28
C THR A 146 -13.42 -8.38 -8.62
N LEU A 147 -13.06 -8.82 -7.41
CA LEU A 147 -11.92 -8.23 -6.68
C LEU A 147 -10.60 -8.44 -7.41
N ASP A 148 -10.42 -9.60 -8.05
CA ASP A 148 -9.24 -9.90 -8.86
C ASP A 148 -9.12 -8.94 -10.04
N ALA A 149 -10.20 -8.71 -10.78
CA ALA A 149 -10.22 -7.74 -11.89
C ALA A 149 -9.94 -6.32 -11.40
N LEU A 150 -10.46 -5.95 -10.24
CA LEU A 150 -10.23 -4.64 -9.63
C LEU A 150 -8.75 -4.39 -9.32
N GLU A 151 -8.14 -5.29 -8.56
CA GLU A 151 -6.75 -5.16 -8.14
C GLU A 151 -5.78 -5.28 -9.33
N SER A 152 -6.13 -6.08 -10.35
CA SER A 152 -5.36 -6.19 -11.58
C SER A 152 -5.31 -4.87 -12.35
N VAL A 153 -6.43 -4.13 -12.41
CA VAL A 153 -6.45 -2.80 -13.04
C VAL A 153 -5.55 -1.80 -12.31
N VAL A 154 -5.51 -1.85 -10.98
CA VAL A 154 -4.59 -0.99 -10.19
C VAL A 154 -3.13 -1.35 -10.46
N ILE A 155 -2.80 -2.64 -10.55
CA ILE A 155 -1.44 -3.12 -10.85
C ILE A 155 -1.02 -2.72 -12.28
N GLU A 156 -1.89 -2.91 -13.27
CA GLU A 156 -1.63 -2.54 -14.67
C GLU A 156 -1.43 -1.03 -14.84
N ALA A 157 -2.16 -0.21 -14.08
CA ALA A 157 -1.97 1.23 -14.05
C ALA A 157 -0.62 1.66 -13.43
N GLY A 158 0.11 0.73 -12.82
CA GLY A 158 1.45 0.94 -12.29
C GLY A 158 2.57 1.00 -13.35
N ALA A 159 2.26 0.72 -14.62
CA ALA A 159 3.24 0.76 -15.69
C ALA A 159 3.86 2.16 -15.87
N GLY A 160 5.20 2.23 -15.92
CA GLY A 160 5.95 3.48 -16.11
C GLY A 160 6.14 4.32 -14.84
N LEU A 161 5.79 3.80 -13.66
CA LEU A 161 6.01 4.51 -12.39
C LEU A 161 7.47 4.49 -11.91
N ASP A 162 8.35 3.71 -12.55
CA ASP A 162 9.80 3.77 -12.34
C ASP A 162 10.40 5.14 -12.69
N ASP A 163 9.79 5.86 -13.64
CA ASP A 163 10.12 7.24 -13.98
C ASP A 163 9.53 8.29 -13.03
N ALA A 164 8.73 7.89 -12.03
CA ALA A 164 8.10 8.82 -11.10
C ALA A 164 9.14 9.59 -10.27
N GLU A 165 8.73 10.76 -9.77
CA GLU A 165 9.50 11.56 -8.82
C GLU A 165 9.93 10.72 -7.61
N GLU A 166 11.22 10.80 -7.26
CA GLU A 166 11.89 9.98 -6.24
C GLU A 166 11.11 9.92 -4.91
N GLU A 167 10.69 11.09 -4.41
CA GLU A 167 9.97 11.20 -3.14
C GLU A 167 8.60 10.49 -3.12
N LEU A 168 8.00 10.24 -4.30
CA LEU A 168 6.70 9.57 -4.41
C LEU A 168 6.82 8.06 -4.55
N ARG A 169 7.98 7.54 -4.97
CA ARG A 169 8.16 6.12 -5.30
C ARG A 169 7.82 5.17 -4.15
N PRO A 170 8.20 5.41 -2.88
CA PRO A 170 7.85 4.51 -1.78
C PRO A 170 6.34 4.38 -1.60
N MET A 171 5.62 5.49 -1.73
CA MET A 171 4.16 5.53 -1.64
C MET A 171 3.53 4.75 -2.81
N LEU A 172 4.03 4.95 -4.03
CA LEU A 172 3.55 4.24 -5.23
C LEU A 172 3.76 2.73 -5.12
N LEU A 173 4.95 2.29 -4.67
CA LEU A 173 5.22 0.87 -4.38
C LEU A 173 4.26 0.32 -3.31
N GLY A 174 3.93 1.11 -2.29
CA GLY A 174 2.95 0.75 -1.27
C GLY A 174 1.55 0.52 -1.82
N ILE A 175 1.09 1.36 -2.76
CA ILE A 175 -0.22 1.19 -3.44
C ILE A 175 -0.23 -0.13 -4.21
N LEU A 176 0.77 -0.36 -5.07
CA LEU A 176 0.86 -1.58 -5.87
C LEU A 176 1.00 -2.82 -5.00
N ALA A 177 1.76 -2.74 -3.90
CA ALA A 177 1.90 -3.84 -2.96
C ALA A 177 0.58 -4.19 -2.26
N GLN A 178 -0.24 -3.20 -1.90
CA GLN A 178 -1.56 -3.47 -1.34
C GLN A 178 -2.46 -4.18 -2.35
N ALA A 179 -2.43 -3.78 -3.62
CA ALA A 179 -3.21 -4.43 -4.67
C ALA A 179 -2.77 -5.90 -4.88
N HIS A 180 -1.46 -6.16 -4.90
CA HIS A 180 -0.94 -7.53 -4.89
C HIS A 180 -1.36 -8.34 -3.66
N ALA A 181 -1.42 -7.72 -2.47
CA ALA A 181 -1.95 -8.37 -1.28
C ALA A 181 -3.44 -8.72 -1.42
N GLY A 182 -4.23 -7.85 -2.04
CA GLY A 182 -5.63 -8.10 -2.38
C GLY A 182 -5.80 -9.33 -3.28
N LEU A 183 -5.00 -9.44 -4.35
CA LEU A 183 -4.96 -10.60 -5.23
C LEU A 183 -4.59 -11.92 -4.51
N ASP A 184 -3.54 -11.91 -3.69
CA ASP A 184 -3.12 -13.08 -2.91
C ASP A 184 -4.23 -13.52 -1.95
N LEU A 185 -4.83 -12.59 -1.22
CA LEU A 185 -5.93 -12.86 -0.28
C LEU A 185 -7.20 -13.34 -0.98
N ALA A 186 -7.42 -12.93 -2.24
CA ALA A 186 -8.49 -13.44 -3.11
C ALA A 186 -8.20 -14.85 -3.66
N GLY A 187 -7.01 -15.42 -3.39
CA GLY A 187 -6.60 -16.75 -3.84
C GLY A 187 -5.91 -16.76 -5.20
N HIS A 188 -5.53 -15.60 -5.73
CA HIS A 188 -4.87 -15.43 -7.03
C HIS A 188 -3.51 -14.75 -6.85
N PRO A 189 -2.57 -15.35 -6.10
CA PRO A 189 -1.25 -14.76 -5.91
C PRO A 189 -0.57 -14.58 -7.27
N ALA A 190 0.11 -13.43 -7.45
CA ALA A 190 0.82 -13.16 -8.68
C ALA A 190 1.88 -14.24 -8.94
N PRO A 191 1.95 -14.79 -10.16
CA PRO A 191 2.96 -15.78 -10.49
C PRO A 191 4.36 -15.15 -10.37
N PRO A 192 5.39 -15.95 -10.04
CA PRO A 192 6.76 -15.48 -10.22
C PRO A 192 6.99 -15.14 -11.70
N PRO A 193 7.88 -14.18 -12.01
CA PRO A 193 8.24 -13.90 -13.39
C PRO A 193 8.73 -15.19 -14.05
N THR A 194 8.18 -15.52 -15.22
CA THR A 194 8.59 -16.71 -15.97
C THR A 194 9.90 -16.43 -16.72
N ASP A 195 10.94 -17.19 -16.41
CA ASP A 195 12.30 -17.16 -17.01
C ASP A 195 12.35 -17.52 -18.52
N GLU A 196 11.22 -17.54 -19.24
CA GLU A 196 11.14 -18.08 -20.61
C GLU A 196 11.83 -17.22 -21.68
N SER A 197 12.63 -16.21 -21.33
CA SER A 197 13.45 -15.45 -22.29
C SER A 197 14.87 -15.10 -21.85
N SER A 198 15.41 -15.69 -20.78
CA SER A 198 16.74 -15.29 -20.28
C SER A 198 17.62 -16.48 -19.90
N SER A 199 18.03 -17.27 -20.89
CA SER A 199 19.19 -18.18 -20.78
C SER A 199 20.52 -17.51 -21.12
N ASP A 200 20.55 -16.22 -21.41
CA ASP A 200 21.79 -15.45 -21.53
C ASP A 200 21.86 -14.45 -20.38
N SER A 201 22.88 -14.61 -19.54
CA SER A 201 23.36 -13.72 -18.47
C SER A 201 22.86 -12.27 -18.54
N ALA A 202 21.62 -12.03 -18.10
CA ALA A 202 21.17 -10.70 -17.75
C ALA A 202 21.84 -10.35 -16.43
N GLY A 203 22.75 -9.38 -16.44
CA GLY A 203 23.22 -8.77 -15.20
C GLY A 203 22.00 -8.37 -14.38
N SER A 204 22.00 -8.69 -13.08
CA SER A 204 20.90 -8.35 -12.17
C SER A 204 20.47 -6.89 -12.42
N ALA A 205 19.21 -6.66 -12.78
CA ALA A 205 18.65 -5.32 -12.98
C ALA A 205 18.81 -4.44 -11.73
N TRP A 206 19.06 -5.09 -10.58
CA TRP A 206 19.42 -4.47 -9.32
C TRP A 206 20.88 -3.99 -9.32
N THR A 207 21.04 -2.67 -9.26
CA THR A 207 22.34 -1.98 -9.14
C THR A 207 22.87 -2.01 -7.71
N ASP A 208 22.00 -1.79 -6.72
CA ASP A 208 22.31 -1.95 -5.29
C ASP A 208 21.43 -3.05 -4.67
N VAL A 209 22.08 -4.11 -4.19
CA VAL A 209 21.41 -5.25 -3.52
C VAL A 209 21.58 -5.22 -2.00
N THR A 210 22.19 -4.16 -1.45
CA THR A 210 22.32 -3.97 0.00
C THR A 210 20.96 -3.99 0.72
N PRO A 211 19.93 -3.22 0.29
CA PRO A 211 18.61 -3.29 0.91
C PRO A 211 17.98 -4.69 0.78
N VAL A 212 18.19 -5.37 -0.35
CA VAL A 212 17.73 -6.75 -0.57
C VAL A 212 18.36 -7.70 0.46
N ALA A 213 19.65 -7.56 0.77
CA ALA A 213 20.33 -8.36 1.80
C ALA A 213 19.75 -8.14 3.21
N THR A 214 19.37 -6.89 3.56
CA THR A 214 18.66 -6.59 4.81
C THR A 214 17.32 -7.33 4.87
N LEU A 215 16.57 -7.31 3.78
CA LEU A 215 15.27 -7.99 3.69
C LEU A 215 15.38 -9.51 3.74
N ILE A 216 16.44 -10.12 3.20
CA ILE A 216 16.73 -11.55 3.35
C ILE A 216 16.87 -11.92 4.83
N THR A 217 17.56 -11.09 5.61
CA THR A 217 17.73 -11.33 7.05
C THR A 217 16.38 -11.26 7.78
N ALA A 218 15.57 -10.23 7.46
CA ALA A 218 14.25 -10.04 8.05
C ALA A 218 13.28 -11.20 7.72
N ILE A 219 13.18 -11.61 6.45
CA ILE A 219 12.26 -12.67 6.03
C ILE A 219 12.68 -14.05 6.58
N ARG A 220 13.98 -14.33 6.69
CA ARG A 220 14.47 -15.57 7.31
C ARG A 220 14.18 -15.60 8.81
N ARG A 221 14.34 -14.48 9.52
CA ARG A 221 13.94 -14.36 10.93
C ARG A 221 12.45 -14.62 11.11
N ALA A 222 11.60 -13.99 10.30
CA ALA A 222 10.15 -14.20 10.35
C ALA A 222 9.77 -15.65 10.01
N THR A 223 10.44 -16.26 9.03
CA THR A 223 10.27 -17.67 8.66
C THR A 223 10.63 -18.60 9.83
N TYR A 224 11.77 -18.37 10.48
CA TYR A 224 12.19 -19.15 11.65
C TYR A 224 11.18 -19.06 12.81
N PHE A 225 10.73 -17.86 13.17
CA PHE A 225 9.71 -17.69 14.21
C PHE A 225 8.37 -18.32 13.83
N THR A 226 7.98 -18.25 12.56
CA THR A 226 6.76 -18.90 12.06
C THR A 226 6.87 -20.43 12.08
N GLN A 227 8.04 -21.00 11.83
CA GLN A 227 8.28 -22.44 11.98
C GLN A 227 8.12 -22.89 13.45
N ILE A 228 8.65 -22.12 14.39
CA ILE A 228 8.50 -22.40 15.83
C ILE A 228 7.03 -22.29 16.25
N ALA A 229 6.35 -21.24 15.82
CA ALA A 229 4.91 -21.08 16.05
C ALA A 229 4.14 -22.29 15.50
N ALA A 230 4.36 -22.67 14.25
CA ALA A 230 3.71 -23.81 13.61
C ALA A 230 3.98 -25.13 14.36
N ALA A 231 5.19 -25.32 14.91
CA ALA A 231 5.54 -26.48 15.72
C ALA A 231 4.75 -26.52 17.05
N ARG A 232 4.36 -25.37 17.59
CA ARG A 232 3.63 -25.23 18.87
C ARG A 232 2.12 -25.06 18.72
N SER A 233 1.61 -24.88 17.51
CA SER A 233 0.17 -24.73 17.26
C SER A 233 -0.59 -26.06 17.10
N THR A 234 -1.91 -25.94 17.18
CA THR A 234 -2.88 -26.98 16.76
C THR A 234 -2.74 -27.37 15.28
N LYS A 235 -3.33 -28.50 14.88
CA LYS A 235 -3.22 -29.05 13.51
C LYS A 235 -3.66 -28.06 12.43
N ASP A 236 -4.81 -27.41 12.61
CA ASP A 236 -5.37 -26.51 11.59
C ASP A 236 -4.57 -25.23 11.47
N GLN A 237 -4.12 -24.67 12.60
CA GLN A 237 -3.23 -23.52 12.61
C GLN A 237 -1.86 -23.83 12.02
N ARG A 238 -1.30 -25.00 12.33
CA ARG A 238 -0.06 -25.48 11.70
C ARG A 238 -0.23 -25.56 10.19
N ALA A 239 -1.32 -26.11 9.68
CA ALA A 239 -1.58 -26.18 8.24
C ALA A 239 -1.70 -24.79 7.61
N ALA A 240 -2.31 -23.82 8.30
CA ALA A 240 -2.35 -22.43 7.86
C ALA A 240 -0.94 -21.80 7.82
N MET A 241 -0.13 -21.97 8.86
CA MET A 241 1.24 -21.44 8.92
C MET A 241 2.18 -22.10 7.91
N LEU A 242 1.97 -23.39 7.57
CA LEU A 242 2.74 -24.05 6.51
C LEU A 242 2.47 -23.44 5.12
N ARG A 243 1.25 -22.96 4.86
CA ARG A 243 0.94 -22.20 3.64
C ARG A 243 1.67 -20.86 3.63
N ASP A 244 1.66 -20.15 4.75
CA ASP A 244 2.39 -18.89 4.89
C ASP A 244 3.91 -19.08 4.72
N LEU A 245 4.47 -20.15 5.29
CA LEU A 245 5.89 -20.52 5.11
C LEU A 245 6.23 -20.83 3.65
N ALA A 246 5.33 -21.47 2.90
CA ALA A 246 5.54 -21.72 1.48
C ALA A 246 5.57 -20.41 0.66
N ALA A 247 4.69 -19.46 0.98
CA ALA A 247 4.69 -18.13 0.35
C ALA A 247 5.98 -17.35 0.66
N LEU A 248 6.38 -17.30 1.94
CA LEU A 248 7.63 -16.64 2.34
C LEU A 248 8.87 -17.31 1.75
N ALA A 249 8.85 -18.63 1.55
CA ALA A 249 9.96 -19.35 0.91
C ALA A 249 10.13 -18.98 -0.57
N THR A 250 9.03 -18.71 -1.29
CA THR A 250 9.09 -18.20 -2.67
C THR A 250 9.75 -16.82 -2.71
N VAL A 251 9.28 -15.88 -1.89
CA VAL A 251 9.88 -14.53 -1.78
C VAL A 251 11.35 -14.61 -1.37
N THR A 252 11.69 -15.48 -0.40
CA THR A 252 13.08 -15.68 0.04
C THR A 252 13.97 -16.17 -1.11
N ARG A 253 13.49 -17.10 -1.96
CA ARG A 253 14.26 -17.62 -3.08
C ARG A 253 14.57 -16.53 -4.10
N GLU A 254 13.59 -15.69 -4.39
CA GLU A 254 13.75 -14.58 -5.32
C GLU A 254 14.70 -13.52 -4.78
N LEU A 255 14.54 -13.10 -3.52
CA LEU A 255 15.48 -12.16 -2.87
C LEU A 255 16.91 -12.71 -2.87
N VAL A 256 17.11 -14.00 -2.56
CA VAL A 256 18.43 -14.64 -2.59
C VAL A 256 18.97 -14.70 -4.02
N GLY A 257 18.13 -14.99 -5.01
CA GLY A 257 18.50 -14.95 -6.44
C GLY A 257 18.97 -13.55 -6.86
N THR A 258 18.23 -12.51 -6.48
CA THR A 258 18.57 -11.11 -6.72
C THR A 258 19.88 -10.69 -6.05
N ALA A 259 20.10 -11.08 -4.79
CA ALA A 259 21.30 -10.72 -4.04
C ALA A 259 22.56 -11.50 -4.46
N GLY A 260 22.39 -12.69 -5.05
CA GLY A 260 23.49 -13.55 -5.49
C GLY A 260 24.49 -13.84 -4.36
N ASP A 261 25.78 -13.65 -4.65
CA ASP A 261 26.88 -13.86 -3.67
C ASP A 261 26.84 -12.89 -2.47
N ARG A 262 26.03 -11.82 -2.53
CA ARG A 262 25.83 -10.89 -1.40
C ARG A 262 24.70 -11.32 -0.47
N ALA A 263 23.99 -12.41 -0.77
CA ALA A 263 22.99 -12.94 0.13
C ALA A 263 23.64 -13.34 1.46
N PRO A 264 23.15 -12.85 2.61
CA PRO A 264 23.72 -13.20 3.91
C PRO A 264 23.59 -14.71 4.15
N GLU A 265 24.47 -15.29 4.95
CA GLU A 265 24.34 -16.70 5.37
C GLU A 265 23.13 -16.89 6.31
N PRO A 266 22.46 -18.06 6.27
CA PRO A 266 21.36 -18.33 7.17
C PRO A 266 21.84 -18.54 8.62
N GLU A 267 21.22 -17.83 9.56
CA GLU A 267 21.47 -18.06 10.99
C GLU A 267 20.88 -19.41 11.44
N LEU A 268 21.66 -20.20 12.19
CA LEU A 268 21.24 -21.54 12.65
C LEU A 268 20.24 -21.50 13.81
N GLY A 269 20.13 -20.38 14.52
CA GLY A 269 19.20 -20.22 15.63
C GLY A 269 19.12 -18.78 16.08
N LEU A 270 17.89 -18.34 16.40
CA LEU A 270 17.59 -16.99 16.85
C LEU A 270 16.95 -17.04 18.24
N PRO A 271 17.31 -16.11 19.15
CA PRO A 271 16.62 -16.02 20.43
C PRO A 271 15.15 -15.66 20.21
N LEU A 272 14.26 -16.36 20.90
CA LEU A 272 12.83 -16.05 20.85
C LEU A 272 12.55 -14.76 21.64
N PRO A 273 11.65 -13.88 21.14
CA PRO A 273 11.28 -12.66 21.87
C PRO A 273 10.55 -12.97 23.19
N HIS A 274 9.87 -14.12 23.27
CA HIS A 274 9.22 -14.61 24.46
C HIS A 274 9.10 -16.15 24.41
N ALA A 275 8.77 -16.77 25.55
CA ALA A 275 8.48 -18.21 25.58
C ALA A 275 7.26 -18.56 24.71
N VAL A 276 7.29 -19.74 24.07
CA VAL A 276 6.20 -20.26 23.23
C VAL A 276 5.87 -21.66 23.69
N THR A 277 4.98 -21.74 24.67
CA THR A 277 4.55 -22.96 25.34
C THR A 277 3.10 -23.31 25.04
N THR A 278 2.32 -22.33 24.58
CA THR A 278 0.90 -22.46 24.25
C THR A 278 0.61 -22.08 22.80
N ASP A 279 -0.55 -22.50 22.29
CA ASP A 279 -1.04 -22.13 20.96
C ASP A 279 -1.29 -20.62 20.82
N GLU A 280 -1.72 -19.95 21.90
CA GLU A 280 -1.91 -18.50 21.92
C GLU A 280 -0.58 -17.76 21.80
N GLU A 281 0.45 -18.19 22.54
CA GLU A 281 1.79 -17.63 22.40
C GLU A 281 2.38 -17.88 21.01
N ALA A 282 2.05 -19.02 20.37
CA ALA A 282 2.46 -19.30 19.01
C ALA A 282 1.79 -18.35 18.00
N ARG A 283 0.48 -18.10 18.15
CA ARG A 283 -0.24 -17.10 17.34
C ARG A 283 0.32 -15.71 17.53
N ARG A 284 0.62 -15.31 18.77
CA ARG A 284 1.25 -14.03 19.08
C ARG A 284 2.62 -13.91 18.40
N LEU A 285 3.48 -14.92 18.54
CA LEU A 285 4.80 -14.91 17.91
C LEU A 285 4.71 -14.74 16.37
N ALA A 286 3.77 -15.43 15.72
CA ALA A 286 3.59 -15.32 14.28
C ALA A 286 3.03 -13.95 13.84
N ALA A 287 2.16 -13.34 14.65
CA ALA A 287 1.64 -12.00 14.38
C ALA A 287 2.73 -10.92 14.56
N GLU A 288 3.50 -11.00 15.66
CA GLU A 288 4.63 -10.11 15.94
C GLU A 288 5.69 -10.23 14.84
N SER A 289 6.08 -11.45 14.46
CA SER A 289 7.10 -11.67 13.42
C SER A 289 6.68 -11.17 12.05
N ALA A 290 5.40 -11.31 11.68
CA ALA A 290 4.89 -10.78 10.43
C ALA A 290 4.77 -9.24 10.45
N GLY A 291 4.41 -8.65 11.59
CA GLY A 291 4.41 -7.20 11.78
C GLY A 291 5.81 -6.59 11.71
N ASP A 292 6.81 -7.24 12.34
CA ASP A 292 8.21 -6.84 12.27
C ASP A 292 8.76 -6.97 10.85
N LEU A 293 8.38 -8.02 10.12
CA LEU A 293 8.76 -8.19 8.72
C LEU A 293 8.21 -7.04 7.86
N LEU A 294 6.91 -6.71 7.99
CA LEU A 294 6.33 -5.56 7.28
C LEU A 294 7.03 -4.25 7.61
N ALA A 295 7.38 -4.03 8.88
CA ALA A 295 8.12 -2.83 9.28
C ALA A 295 9.53 -2.78 8.66
N ALA A 296 10.21 -3.92 8.53
CA ALA A 296 11.51 -4.01 7.86
C ALA A 296 11.40 -3.65 6.37
N TRP A 297 10.36 -4.13 5.68
CA TRP A 297 10.09 -3.72 4.29
C TRP A 297 9.87 -2.21 4.18
N GLY A 298 9.02 -1.65 5.04
CA GLY A 298 8.79 -0.21 5.08
C GLY A 298 10.04 0.64 5.26
N GLY A 299 10.97 0.17 6.11
CA GLY A 299 12.25 0.85 6.35
C GLY A 299 13.20 0.86 5.16
N GLU A 300 13.06 -0.08 4.22
CA GLU A 300 13.93 -0.22 3.04
C GLU A 300 13.27 0.26 1.73
N LEU A 301 11.98 0.60 1.73
CA LEU A 301 11.23 0.94 0.52
C LEU A 301 11.85 2.11 -0.26
N ALA A 302 12.30 3.17 0.42
CA ALA A 302 12.98 4.29 -0.23
C ALA A 302 14.31 3.85 -0.85
N THR A 303 15.17 3.18 -0.08
CA THR A 303 16.46 2.67 -0.57
C THR A 303 16.31 1.75 -1.79
N LEU A 304 15.30 0.87 -1.79
CA LEU A 304 14.98 0.00 -2.92
C LEU A 304 14.57 0.80 -4.16
N ALA A 305 13.64 1.75 -3.98
CA ALA A 305 13.09 2.57 -5.06
C ALA A 305 14.14 3.50 -5.71
N ASP A 306 15.09 3.99 -4.92
CA ASP A 306 16.10 4.95 -5.38
C ASP A 306 17.29 4.23 -6.01
N GLY A 307 17.70 3.10 -5.43
CA GLY A 307 18.86 2.34 -5.87
C GLY A 307 18.66 1.62 -7.20
N SER A 308 17.42 1.18 -7.51
CA SER A 308 17.11 0.42 -8.73
C SER A 308 15.62 0.55 -9.10
N PRO A 309 15.16 1.72 -9.57
CA PRO A 309 13.74 2.01 -9.76
C PRO A 309 13.02 0.99 -10.67
N GLU A 310 13.56 0.71 -11.86
CA GLU A 310 12.96 -0.25 -12.80
C GLU A 310 12.77 -1.64 -12.16
N ALA A 311 13.82 -2.15 -11.51
CA ALA A 311 13.77 -3.44 -10.83
C ALA A 311 12.85 -3.42 -9.59
N ALA A 312 12.84 -2.32 -8.84
CA ALA A 312 11.99 -2.14 -7.68
C ALA A 312 10.51 -2.17 -8.06
N PHE A 313 10.10 -1.43 -9.09
CA PHE A 313 8.71 -1.42 -9.55
C PHE A 313 8.27 -2.74 -10.20
N SER A 314 9.20 -3.53 -10.76
CA SER A 314 8.93 -4.89 -11.22
C SER A 314 8.67 -5.87 -10.07
N ASP A 315 9.55 -5.89 -9.07
CA ASP A 315 9.62 -7.02 -8.14
C ASP A 315 8.99 -6.73 -6.77
N VAL A 316 9.24 -5.53 -6.22
CA VAL A 316 8.89 -5.17 -4.84
C VAL A 316 7.38 -5.20 -4.57
N PRO A 317 6.49 -4.69 -5.46
CA PRO A 317 5.06 -4.75 -5.21
C PRO A 317 4.56 -6.18 -4.95
N ARG A 318 5.04 -7.15 -5.72
CA ARG A 318 4.66 -8.55 -5.56
C ARG A 318 5.24 -9.17 -4.29
N TRP A 319 6.51 -8.91 -4.00
CA TRP A 319 7.15 -9.40 -2.76
C TRP A 319 6.47 -8.85 -1.52
N LEU A 320 6.29 -7.53 -1.45
CA LEU A 320 5.68 -6.85 -0.32
C LEU A 320 4.19 -7.19 -0.21
N GLY A 321 3.47 -7.33 -1.32
CA GLY A 321 2.08 -7.77 -1.33
C GLY A 321 1.90 -9.18 -0.75
N THR A 322 2.79 -10.11 -1.09
CA THR A 322 2.82 -11.45 -0.49
C THR A 322 3.03 -11.39 1.02
N VAL A 323 3.98 -10.56 1.46
CA VAL A 323 4.28 -10.36 2.90
C VAL A 323 3.09 -9.73 3.63
N ALA A 324 2.44 -8.73 3.04
CA ALA A 324 1.25 -8.08 3.60
C ALA A 324 0.06 -9.06 3.71
N ALA A 325 -0.15 -9.92 2.71
CA ALA A 325 -1.16 -10.97 2.75
C ALA A 325 -0.89 -11.99 3.87
N VAL A 326 0.37 -12.44 4.01
CA VAL A 326 0.79 -13.32 5.13
C VAL A 326 0.53 -12.63 6.48
N ALA A 327 0.94 -11.38 6.64
CA ALA A 327 0.74 -10.63 7.88
C ALA A 327 -0.75 -10.47 8.21
N HIS A 328 -1.58 -10.19 7.20
CA HIS A 328 -3.03 -10.09 7.39
C HIS A 328 -3.65 -11.39 7.87
N ARG A 329 -3.28 -12.54 7.27
CA ARG A 329 -3.73 -13.86 7.74
C ARG A 329 -3.29 -14.19 9.16
N ARG A 330 -2.25 -13.52 9.68
CA ARG A 330 -1.79 -13.63 11.08
C ARG A 330 -2.39 -12.60 12.03
N GLY A 331 -3.28 -11.73 11.55
CA GLY A 331 -4.01 -10.75 12.37
C GLY A 331 -3.40 -9.36 12.39
N VAL A 332 -2.42 -9.06 11.52
CA VAL A 332 -1.97 -7.69 11.29
C VAL A 332 -3.01 -6.99 10.41
N ALA A 333 -3.37 -5.75 10.74
CA ALA A 333 -4.32 -4.99 9.93
C ALA A 333 -3.71 -4.69 8.54
N LEU A 334 -4.53 -4.80 7.49
CA LEU A 334 -4.17 -4.24 6.18
C LEU A 334 -4.13 -2.71 6.31
N THR A 335 -3.20 -2.09 5.60
CA THR A 335 -3.06 -0.64 5.55
C THR A 335 -3.05 -0.19 4.09
N ALA A 336 -3.38 1.09 3.85
CA ALA A 336 -3.36 1.68 2.52
C ALA A 336 -1.96 1.63 1.90
N PHE A 337 -0.92 1.68 2.73
CA PHE A 337 0.48 1.64 2.31
C PHE A 337 1.23 0.62 3.20
N PRO A 338 1.29 -0.67 2.81
CA PRO A 338 1.95 -1.70 3.60
C PRO A 338 3.42 -1.34 3.89
N GLY A 339 3.81 -1.44 5.15
CA GLY A 339 5.16 -1.10 5.62
C GLY A 339 5.38 0.40 5.92
N LEU A 340 4.65 1.31 5.27
CA LEU A 340 4.74 2.74 5.57
C LEU A 340 3.85 3.10 6.77
N LYS A 341 4.40 3.86 7.72
CA LYS A 341 3.72 4.36 8.92
C LYS A 341 3.77 5.88 8.97
#